data_AF-A0AAJ2Q7S2-F1
#
_entry.id   AF-A0AAJ2Q7S2-F1
#
_cell.length_a   1.000
_cell.length_b   1.000
_cell.length_c   1.000
_cell.angle_alpha   90.00
_cell.angle_beta   90.00
_cell.angle_gamma   90.00
#
_symmetry.space_group_name_H-M   'P 1'
#
loop_
_entity.id
_entity.type
_entity.pdbx_description
1 polymer ?
#
loop_
_entity_poly.entity_id
_entity_poly.type
_entity_poly.pdbx_seq_one_letter_code
_entity_poly.pdbx_strand_id
1 'polypeptide(L)'
;MTTTPMTPEQRKAIAVQIGDVQPATDALIGTFAESVASVRNHEHPSWEDLYCMNLTSYMGERAAPVLKRLLDAETENARLRAQAAQLEAQRERRRVRLVALQNDALSMRGSLSPNGEASKVPFELGETLTPAVDWLINRVAELEATLADATEPDVDGAGRTYQEYNPGSRDLHPGAEAARRMLRNRQDAEETP
;
A
#
# COMPACT_ATOMS: atom_id res chain seq x y z
N MET A 1 -22.50 -30.82 6.33
CA MET A 1 -22.69 -31.39 4.99
C MET A 1 -21.58 -30.87 4.10
N THR A 2 -20.70 -31.74 3.60
CA THR A 2 -19.67 -31.36 2.62
C THR A 2 -20.33 -31.23 1.25
N THR A 3 -20.25 -30.05 0.64
CA THR A 3 -20.79 -29.79 -0.69
C THR A 3 -19.78 -30.26 -1.74
N THR A 4 -20.12 -31.30 -2.50
CA THR A 4 -19.32 -31.70 -3.67
C THR A 4 -19.36 -30.57 -4.71
N PRO A 5 -18.22 -30.06 -5.19
CA PRO A 5 -18.21 -29.00 -6.20
C PRO A 5 -18.76 -29.51 -7.54
N MET A 6 -19.55 -28.70 -8.23
CA MET A 6 -20.06 -29.02 -9.58
C MET A 6 -18.91 -29.22 -10.58
N THR A 7 -19.09 -30.12 -11.54
CA THR A 7 -18.16 -30.28 -12.66
C THR A 7 -18.32 -29.16 -13.70
N PRO A 8 -17.32 -28.92 -14.56
CA PRO A 8 -17.44 -27.97 -15.67
C PRO A 8 -18.60 -28.28 -16.62
N GLU A 9 -18.86 -29.55 -16.91
CA GLU A 9 -19.91 -29.99 -17.82
C GLU A 9 -21.30 -29.70 -17.25
N GLN A 10 -21.48 -29.94 -15.95
CA GLN A 10 -22.71 -29.61 -15.23
C GLN A 10 -22.97 -28.10 -15.27
N ARG A 11 -21.93 -27.27 -15.04
CA ARG A 11 -22.05 -25.81 -15.16
C ARG A 11 -22.48 -25.38 -16.57
N LYS A 12 -21.90 -25.99 -17.61
CA LYS A 12 -22.26 -25.69 -19.00
C LYS A 12 -23.72 -26.06 -19.32
N ALA A 13 -24.19 -27.21 -18.84
CA ALA A 13 -25.58 -27.62 -19.02
C ALA A 13 -26.56 -26.67 -18.32
N ILE A 14 -26.22 -26.22 -17.10
CA ILE A 14 -27.01 -25.22 -16.37
C ILE A 14 -27.04 -23.88 -17.12
N ALA A 15 -25.90 -23.42 -17.66
CA ALA A 15 -25.84 -22.17 -18.41
C ALA A 15 -26.78 -22.18 -19.63
N VAL A 16 -26.89 -23.31 -20.34
CA VAL A 16 -27.83 -23.48 -21.45
C VAL A 16 -29.29 -23.36 -20.99
N GLN A 17 -29.62 -23.89 -19.81
CA GLN A 17 -30.97 -23.79 -19.25
C GLN A 17 -31.32 -22.38 -18.78
N ILE A 18 -30.33 -21.63 -18.28
CA ILE A 18 -30.50 -20.24 -17.88
C ILE A 18 -30.68 -19.34 -19.11
N GLY A 19 -30.00 -19.63 -20.22
CA GLY A 19 -30.07 -18.83 -21.45
C GLY A 19 -29.41 -17.46 -21.30
N ASP A 20 -29.87 -16.48 -22.06
CA ASP A 20 -29.31 -15.12 -22.14
C ASP A 20 -29.86 -14.17 -21.05
N VAL A 21 -30.08 -14.72 -19.84
CA VAL A 21 -30.55 -13.92 -18.70
C VAL A 21 -29.52 -12.85 -18.37
N GLN A 22 -29.98 -11.60 -18.32
CA GLN A 22 -29.14 -10.47 -17.97
C GLN A 22 -28.69 -10.57 -16.51
N PRO A 23 -27.47 -10.10 -16.17
CA PRO A 23 -27.06 -9.98 -14.77
C PRO A 23 -28.10 -9.21 -13.96
N ALA A 24 -28.33 -9.64 -12.72
CA ALA A 24 -29.20 -8.90 -11.82
C ALA A 24 -28.59 -7.52 -11.54
N THR A 25 -29.33 -6.47 -11.82
CA THR A 25 -28.92 -5.10 -11.45
C THR A 25 -29.09 -4.89 -9.95
N ASP A 26 -28.30 -3.99 -9.35
CA ASP A 26 -28.45 -3.60 -7.93
C ASP A 26 -29.89 -3.19 -7.59
N ALA A 27 -30.57 -2.48 -8.50
CA ALA A 27 -31.97 -2.10 -8.33
C ALA A 27 -32.91 -3.32 -8.26
N LEU A 28 -32.72 -4.31 -9.13
CA LEU A 28 -33.48 -5.55 -9.11
C LEU A 28 -33.25 -6.33 -7.80
N ILE A 29 -32.02 -6.37 -7.31
CA ILE A 29 -31.70 -7.01 -6.02
C ILE A 29 -32.37 -6.26 -4.87
N GLY A 30 -32.33 -4.92 -4.88
CA GLY A 30 -33.01 -4.08 -3.89
C GLY A 30 -34.51 -4.31 -3.85
N THR A 31 -35.19 -4.21 -4.99
CA THR A 31 -36.64 -4.45 -5.10
C THR A 31 -37.04 -5.86 -4.68
N PHE A 32 -36.20 -6.87 -4.96
CA PHE A 32 -36.42 -8.22 -4.46
C PHE A 32 -36.31 -8.29 -2.93
N ALA A 33 -35.27 -7.70 -2.33
CA ALA A 33 -35.09 -7.67 -0.89
C ALA A 33 -36.25 -6.95 -0.18
N GLU A 34 -36.72 -5.83 -0.74
CA GLU A 34 -37.91 -5.10 -0.28
C GLU A 34 -39.16 -5.95 -0.37
N SER A 35 -39.36 -6.68 -1.47
CA SER A 35 -40.50 -7.59 -1.62
C SER A 35 -40.51 -8.68 -0.56
N VAL A 36 -39.35 -9.29 -0.29
CA VAL A 36 -39.21 -10.30 0.77
C VAL A 36 -39.46 -9.69 2.16
N ALA A 37 -38.93 -8.50 2.43
CA ALA A 37 -39.14 -7.80 3.69
C ALA A 37 -40.62 -7.41 3.87
N SER A 38 -41.28 -6.90 2.83
CA SER A 38 -42.70 -6.57 2.81
C SER A 38 -43.55 -7.79 3.10
N VAL A 39 -43.27 -8.93 2.44
CA VAL A 39 -44.01 -10.18 2.67
C VAL A 39 -43.88 -10.68 4.12
N ARG A 40 -42.69 -10.54 4.73
CA ARG A 40 -42.45 -10.94 6.12
C ARG A 40 -43.14 -10.05 7.16
N ASN A 41 -43.34 -8.78 6.84
CA ASN A 41 -43.72 -7.77 7.84
C ASN A 41 -45.17 -7.29 7.72
N HIS A 42 -45.92 -7.66 6.68
CA HIS A 42 -47.34 -7.30 6.58
C HIS A 42 -48.24 -8.32 7.29
N GLU A 43 -49.36 -7.85 7.84
CA GLU A 43 -50.41 -8.72 8.36
C GLU A 43 -51.15 -9.40 7.21
N HIS A 44 -51.32 -10.72 7.33
CA HIS A 44 -52.04 -11.51 6.33
C HIS A 44 -53.49 -11.75 6.78
N PRO A 45 -54.48 -11.55 5.90
CA PRO A 45 -55.81 -12.09 6.11
C PRO A 45 -55.74 -13.63 6.19
N SER A 46 -56.55 -14.24 7.06
CA SER A 46 -56.49 -15.70 7.32
C SER A 46 -56.78 -16.61 6.11
N TRP A 47 -57.24 -16.05 4.98
CA TRP A 47 -57.56 -16.78 3.74
C TRP A 47 -56.46 -16.67 2.67
N GLU A 48 -55.47 -15.80 2.83
CA GLU A 48 -54.37 -15.55 1.88
C GLU A 48 -53.06 -16.29 2.25
N ASP A 49 -53.07 -16.96 3.40
CA ASP A 49 -51.90 -17.52 4.08
C ASP A 49 -51.15 -18.57 3.24
N LEU A 50 -51.85 -19.41 2.47
CA LEU A 50 -51.20 -20.48 1.68
C LEU A 50 -50.35 -19.97 0.50
N TYR A 51 -50.78 -18.92 -0.18
CA TYR A 51 -50.02 -18.38 -1.32
C TYR A 51 -48.80 -17.60 -0.83
N CYS A 52 -48.99 -16.77 0.20
CA CYS A 52 -47.92 -15.99 0.82
C CYS A 52 -46.90 -16.89 1.53
N MET A 53 -47.34 -17.95 2.23
CA MET A 53 -46.42 -18.94 2.82
C MET A 53 -45.58 -19.63 1.75
N ASN A 54 -46.18 -20.09 0.64
CA ASN A 54 -45.43 -20.73 -0.45
C ASN A 54 -44.40 -19.80 -1.08
N LEU A 55 -44.78 -18.53 -1.33
CA LEU A 55 -43.87 -17.53 -1.86
C LEU A 55 -42.74 -17.23 -0.87
N THR A 56 -43.04 -17.07 0.41
CA THR A 56 -42.05 -16.82 1.46
C THR A 56 -41.10 -17.99 1.64
N SER A 57 -41.60 -19.23 1.61
CA SER A 57 -40.79 -20.45 1.66
C SER A 57 -39.89 -20.56 0.43
N TYR A 58 -40.41 -20.33 -0.78
CA TYR A 58 -39.59 -20.36 -1.99
C TYR A 58 -38.50 -19.27 -1.97
N MET A 59 -38.88 -18.02 -1.68
CA MET A 59 -37.92 -16.90 -1.67
C MET A 59 -36.91 -17.01 -0.52
N GLY A 60 -37.34 -17.47 0.65
CA GLY A 60 -36.50 -17.63 1.83
C GLY A 60 -35.56 -18.83 1.75
N GLU A 61 -36.05 -20.01 1.36
CA GLU A 61 -35.28 -21.25 1.42
C GLU A 61 -34.49 -21.53 0.13
N ARG A 62 -35.03 -21.12 -1.04
CA ARG A 62 -34.41 -21.41 -2.34
C ARG A 62 -33.69 -20.20 -2.90
N ALA A 63 -34.30 -19.01 -2.89
CA ALA A 63 -33.70 -17.83 -3.51
C ALA A 63 -32.68 -17.12 -2.60
N ALA A 64 -32.94 -16.99 -1.29
CA ALA A 64 -32.05 -16.25 -0.40
C ALA A 64 -30.61 -16.81 -0.34
N PRO A 65 -30.36 -18.13 -0.28
CA PRO A 65 -28.99 -18.66 -0.34
C PRO A 65 -28.29 -18.37 -1.67
N VAL A 66 -29.04 -18.34 -2.79
CA VAL A 66 -28.50 -18.00 -4.12
C VAL A 66 -28.10 -16.53 -4.16
N LEU A 67 -28.97 -15.64 -3.67
CA LEU A 67 -28.69 -14.20 -3.60
C LEU A 67 -27.52 -13.89 -2.68
N LYS A 68 -27.45 -14.55 -1.51
CA LYS A 68 -26.31 -14.39 -0.61
C LYS A 68 -25.00 -14.79 -1.28
N ARG A 69 -24.99 -15.95 -1.97
CA ARG A 69 -23.81 -16.40 -2.73
C ARG A 69 -23.45 -15.47 -3.88
N LEU A 70 -24.44 -14.86 -4.54
CA LEU A 70 -24.22 -13.88 -5.60
C LEU A 70 -23.55 -12.63 -5.02
N LEU A 71 -24.10 -12.06 -3.94
CA LEU A 71 -23.53 -10.88 -3.27
C LEU A 71 -22.10 -11.13 -2.77
N ASP A 72 -21.84 -12.31 -2.20
CA ASP A 72 -20.50 -12.70 -1.77
C ASP A 72 -19.53 -12.79 -2.97
N ALA A 73 -19.99 -13.36 -4.10
CA ALA A 73 -19.19 -13.45 -5.32
C ALA A 73 -18.92 -12.08 -5.95
N GLU A 74 -19.89 -11.16 -5.92
CA GLU A 74 -19.74 -9.78 -6.41
C GLU A 74 -18.76 -9.00 -5.54
N THR A 75 -18.86 -9.14 -4.22
CA THR A 75 -17.92 -8.53 -3.26
C THR A 75 -16.50 -9.01 -3.52
N GLU A 76 -16.32 -10.33 -3.69
CA GLU A 76 -15.02 -10.92 -4.00
C GLU A 76 -14.51 -10.49 -5.38
N ASN A 77 -15.38 -10.40 -6.38
CA ASN A 77 -15.01 -9.91 -7.70
C ASN A 77 -14.54 -8.45 -7.66
N ALA A 78 -15.24 -7.59 -6.94
CA ALA A 78 -14.85 -6.20 -6.72
C ALA A 78 -13.48 -6.10 -6.02
N ARG A 79 -13.25 -6.92 -4.99
CA ARG A 79 -11.96 -7.02 -4.29
C ARG A 79 -10.83 -7.44 -5.24
N LEU A 80 -11.05 -8.48 -6.05
CA LEU A 80 -10.07 -8.98 -7.01
C LEU A 80 -9.77 -7.95 -8.11
N ARG A 81 -10.78 -7.23 -8.61
CA ARG A 81 -10.60 -6.14 -9.58
C ARG A 81 -9.76 -4.99 -9.00
N ALA A 82 -10.03 -4.59 -7.76
CA ALA A 82 -9.23 -3.58 -7.06
C ALA A 82 -7.78 -4.03 -6.90
N GLN A 83 -7.56 -5.31 -6.55
CA GLN A 83 -6.23 -5.90 -6.43
C GLN A 83 -5.49 -5.95 -7.78
N ALA A 84 -6.17 -6.32 -8.86
CA ALA A 84 -5.61 -6.33 -10.21
C ALA A 84 -5.17 -4.91 -10.64
N ALA A 85 -6.02 -3.91 -10.46
CA ALA A 85 -5.71 -2.51 -10.76
C ALA A 85 -4.50 -2.01 -9.95
N GLN A 86 -4.39 -2.39 -8.68
CA GLN A 86 -3.24 -2.04 -7.84
C GLN A 86 -1.93 -2.66 -8.38
N LEU A 87 -1.96 -3.92 -8.79
CA LEU A 87 -0.81 -4.62 -9.34
C LEU A 87 -0.39 -4.07 -10.70
N GLU A 88 -1.34 -3.70 -11.55
CA GLU A 88 -1.09 -3.04 -12.83
C GLU A 88 -0.44 -1.67 -12.62
N ALA A 89 -0.96 -0.87 -11.70
CA ALA A 89 -0.35 0.42 -11.35
C ALA A 89 1.08 0.26 -10.80
N GLN A 90 1.36 -0.81 -10.02
CA GLN A 90 2.72 -1.12 -9.57
C GLN A 90 3.64 -1.50 -10.74
N ARG A 91 3.16 -2.32 -11.67
CA ARG A 91 3.93 -2.71 -12.87
C ARG A 91 4.27 -1.50 -13.72
N GLU A 92 3.31 -0.59 -13.91
CA GLU A 92 3.55 0.62 -14.69
C GLU A 92 4.55 1.55 -14.02
N ARG A 93 4.48 1.75 -12.70
CA ARG A 93 5.51 2.50 -11.95
C ARG A 93 6.91 1.90 -12.10
N ARG A 94 7.03 0.56 -12.04
CA ARG A 94 8.30 -0.13 -12.26
C ARG A 94 8.80 0.06 -13.69
N ARG A 95 7.91 -0.03 -14.68
CA ARG A 95 8.23 0.19 -16.09
C ARG A 95 8.77 1.60 -16.31
N VAL A 96 8.07 2.63 -15.83
CA VAL A 96 8.52 4.03 -15.94
C VAL A 96 9.88 4.23 -15.28
N ARG A 97 10.10 3.67 -14.07
CA ARG A 97 11.40 3.73 -13.40
C ARG A 97 12.51 3.06 -14.20
N LEU A 98 12.25 1.88 -14.80
CA LEU A 98 13.24 1.19 -15.63
C LEU A 98 13.60 1.99 -16.89
N VAL A 99 12.59 2.61 -17.54
CA VAL A 99 12.82 3.49 -18.69
C VAL A 99 13.65 4.71 -18.28
N ALA A 100 13.36 5.33 -17.13
CA ALA A 100 14.16 6.43 -16.60
C ALA A 100 15.61 6.00 -16.35
N LEU A 101 15.83 4.89 -15.64
CA LEU A 101 17.17 4.35 -15.38
C LEU A 101 17.92 4.00 -16.68
N GLN A 102 17.22 3.47 -17.69
CA GLN A 102 17.81 3.19 -18.99
C GLN A 102 18.23 4.47 -19.70
N ASN A 103 17.40 5.51 -19.67
CA ASN A 103 17.73 6.82 -20.24
C ASN A 103 18.91 7.46 -19.50
N ASP A 104 18.94 7.39 -18.17
CA ASP A 104 20.05 7.87 -17.35
C ASP A 104 21.34 7.12 -17.70
N ALA A 105 21.28 5.80 -17.86
CA ALA A 105 22.43 4.99 -18.27
C ALA A 105 22.93 5.36 -19.67
N LEU A 106 22.03 5.61 -20.62
CA LEU A 106 22.39 6.09 -21.96
C LEU A 106 23.00 7.50 -21.92
N SER A 107 22.47 8.39 -21.08
CA SER A 107 23.01 9.73 -20.87
C SER A 107 24.41 9.66 -20.26
N MET A 108 24.62 8.83 -19.23
CA MET A 108 25.94 8.60 -18.64
C MET A 108 26.92 8.03 -19.66
N ARG A 109 26.50 7.07 -20.49
CA ARG A 109 27.33 6.52 -21.56
C ARG A 109 27.78 7.60 -22.55
N GLY A 110 26.88 8.50 -22.95
CA GLY A 110 27.21 9.63 -23.82
C GLY A 110 28.24 10.59 -23.20
N SER A 111 28.15 10.84 -21.89
CA SER A 111 29.13 11.68 -21.17
C SER A 111 30.49 11.01 -21.01
N LEU A 112 30.52 9.68 -20.82
CA LEU A 112 31.74 8.90 -20.63
C LEU A 112 32.48 8.58 -21.93
N SER A 113 31.76 8.55 -23.06
CA SER A 113 32.31 8.35 -24.40
C SER A 113 31.62 9.32 -25.38
N PRO A 114 32.06 10.60 -25.42
CA PRO A 114 31.58 11.55 -26.41
C PRO A 114 31.93 11.04 -27.81
N ASN A 115 30.96 11.00 -28.72
CA ASN A 115 31.17 10.51 -30.08
C ASN A 115 32.39 11.18 -30.73
N GLY A 116 33.45 10.41 -30.96
CA GLY A 116 34.68 10.84 -31.65
C GLY A 116 35.87 11.19 -30.76
N GLU A 117 35.71 11.22 -29.43
CA GLU A 117 36.82 11.40 -28.49
C GLU A 117 37.27 10.07 -27.88
N ALA A 118 38.53 9.98 -27.45
CA ALA A 118 39.03 8.83 -26.71
C ALA A 118 38.22 8.67 -25.40
N SER A 119 37.82 7.44 -25.09
CA SER A 119 37.11 7.11 -23.84
C SER A 119 37.81 7.74 -22.64
N LYS A 120 37.06 8.46 -21.80
CA LYS A 120 37.59 9.03 -20.54
C LYS A 120 37.75 7.97 -19.45
N VAL A 121 37.22 6.77 -19.67
CA VAL A 121 37.38 5.62 -18.78
C VAL A 121 38.68 4.89 -19.19
N PRO A 122 39.65 4.71 -18.27
CA PRO A 122 40.99 4.19 -18.60
C PRO A 122 41.03 2.67 -18.88
N PHE A 123 39.87 2.01 -19.01
CA PHE A 123 39.75 0.59 -19.31
C PHE A 123 38.58 0.33 -20.26
N GLU A 124 38.67 -0.75 -21.03
CA GLU A 124 37.62 -1.21 -21.94
C GLU A 124 36.35 -1.57 -21.14
N LEU A 125 35.26 -0.84 -21.38
CA LEU A 125 33.93 -1.24 -20.91
C LEU A 125 33.49 -2.44 -21.74
N GLY A 126 33.78 -3.66 -21.27
CA GLY A 126 33.22 -4.88 -21.84
C GLY A 126 31.68 -4.94 -21.78
N GLU A 127 31.07 -6.02 -22.26
CA GLU A 127 29.60 -6.18 -22.34
C GLU A 127 28.84 -6.01 -21.01
N THR A 128 29.52 -6.00 -19.87
CA THR A 128 28.91 -5.85 -18.54
C THR A 128 29.34 -4.54 -17.89
N LEU A 129 28.37 -3.69 -17.54
CA LEU A 129 28.57 -2.45 -16.77
C LEU A 129 29.04 -2.69 -15.33
N THR A 130 28.97 -3.94 -14.84
CA THR A 130 29.24 -4.32 -13.46
C THR A 130 30.63 -3.89 -12.97
N PRO A 131 31.75 -4.12 -13.70
CA PRO A 131 33.07 -3.72 -13.23
C PRO A 131 33.24 -2.20 -13.10
N ALA A 132 32.57 -1.42 -13.94
CA ALA A 132 32.60 0.03 -13.86
C ALA A 132 31.77 0.58 -12.69
N VAL A 133 30.63 -0.07 -12.38
CA VAL A 133 29.83 0.24 -11.19
C VAL A 133 30.61 -0.09 -9.91
N ASP A 134 31.26 -1.25 -9.85
CA ASP A 134 32.10 -1.65 -8.72
C ASP A 134 33.28 -0.69 -8.52
N TRP A 135 33.90 -0.24 -9.61
CA TRP A 135 34.94 0.78 -9.56
C TRP A 135 34.42 2.12 -9.02
N LEU A 136 33.24 2.58 -9.49
CA LEU A 136 32.63 3.82 -9.00
C LEU A 136 32.28 3.74 -7.51
N ILE A 137 31.75 2.60 -7.03
CA ILE A 137 31.45 2.37 -5.61
C ILE A 137 32.73 2.51 -4.78
N ASN A 138 33.80 1.83 -5.20
CA ASN A 138 35.08 1.90 -4.49
C ASN A 138 35.67 3.32 -4.50
N ARG A 139 35.55 4.03 -5.63
CA ARG A 139 36.08 5.39 -5.75
C ARG A 139 35.30 6.39 -4.89
N VAL A 140 33.98 6.25 -4.80
CA VAL A 140 33.16 7.08 -3.90
C VAL A 140 33.55 6.81 -2.45
N ALA A 141 33.71 5.55 -2.05
CA ALA A 141 34.15 5.21 -0.70
C ALA A 141 35.52 5.81 -0.35
N GLU A 142 36.46 5.81 -1.29
CA GLU A 142 37.77 6.46 -1.12
C GLU A 142 37.66 7.99 -0.96
N LEU A 143 36.81 8.63 -1.78
CA LEU A 143 36.58 10.07 -1.70
C LEU A 143 35.86 10.47 -0.42
N GLU A 144 34.88 9.69 0.04
CA GLU A 144 34.21 9.90 1.32
C GLU A 144 35.17 9.73 2.49
N ALA A 145 36.10 8.77 2.44
CA ALA A 145 37.14 8.61 3.44
C ALA A 145 38.11 9.81 3.45
N THR A 146 38.54 10.27 2.26
CA THR A 146 39.41 11.46 2.13
C THR A 146 38.70 12.72 2.62
N LEU A 147 37.40 12.84 2.34
CA LEU A 147 36.59 13.95 2.81
C LEU A 147 36.42 13.89 4.33
N ALA A 148 36.15 12.73 4.92
CA ALA A 148 36.06 12.58 6.37
C ALA A 148 37.35 13.03 7.07
N ASP A 149 38.51 12.63 6.53
CA ASP A 149 39.84 13.03 7.01
C ASP A 149 40.07 14.56 6.86
N ALA A 150 39.66 15.13 5.72
CA ALA A 150 39.80 16.56 5.46
C ALA A 150 38.79 17.46 6.19
N THR A 151 37.63 16.92 6.57
CA THR A 151 36.53 17.67 7.20
C THR A 151 36.50 17.49 8.70
N GLU A 152 37.37 16.67 9.29
CA GLU A 152 37.61 16.71 10.73
C GLU A 152 38.36 18.01 11.04
N PRO A 153 37.68 19.08 11.48
CA PRO A 153 38.36 20.33 11.74
C PRO A 153 39.21 20.08 12.98
N ASP A 154 40.49 20.43 12.92
CA ASP A 154 41.29 20.61 14.13
C ASP A 154 40.69 21.80 14.90
N VAL A 155 39.64 21.51 15.69
CA VAL A 155 38.74 22.53 16.27
C VAL A 155 39.49 23.41 17.28
N ASP A 156 40.68 22.98 17.72
CA ASP A 156 41.49 23.68 18.72
C ASP A 156 43.01 23.65 18.49
N GLY A 157 43.53 23.06 17.41
CA GLY A 157 44.98 22.93 17.20
C GLY A 157 45.62 21.79 17.99
N ALA A 158 44.83 20.97 18.70
CA ALA A 158 45.30 19.98 19.68
C ALA A 158 44.95 18.53 19.31
N GLY A 159 44.36 18.28 18.13
CA GLY A 159 44.07 16.93 17.65
C GLY A 159 42.95 16.21 18.41
N ARG A 160 42.00 16.96 19.00
CA ARG A 160 40.83 16.39 19.69
C ARG A 160 39.63 16.29 18.75
N THR A 161 39.00 15.11 18.73
CA THR A 161 37.83 14.86 17.87
C THR A 161 36.60 15.61 18.38
N TYR A 162 35.62 15.87 17.51
CA TYR A 162 34.36 16.55 17.87
C TYR A 162 33.56 15.83 18.98
N GLN A 163 33.82 14.53 19.20
CA GLN A 163 33.22 13.76 20.30
C GLN A 163 33.83 14.06 21.67
N GLU A 164 35.11 14.50 21.72
CA GLU A 164 35.76 14.95 22.95
C GLU A 164 35.40 16.40 23.30
N TYR A 165 35.04 17.21 22.31
CA TYR A 165 34.49 18.54 22.53
C TYR A 165 33.03 18.43 22.96
N ASN A 166 32.79 18.26 24.26
CA ASN A 166 31.46 18.35 24.87
C ASN A 166 31.21 19.78 25.39
N PRO A 167 30.66 20.71 24.59
CA PRO A 167 30.30 22.05 25.07
C PRO A 167 29.15 22.03 26.10
N GLY A 168 28.49 20.87 26.27
CA GLY A 168 27.36 20.66 27.17
C GLY A 168 27.72 20.36 28.63
N SER A 169 29.01 20.26 28.99
CA SER A 169 29.43 20.10 30.40
C SER A 169 29.64 21.42 31.14
N ARG A 170 29.46 22.57 30.46
CA ARG A 170 29.23 23.82 31.19
C ARG A 170 27.85 23.74 31.83
N ASP A 171 27.82 23.44 33.13
CA ASP A 171 26.65 23.51 33.99
C ASP A 171 25.93 24.86 33.83
N LEU A 172 24.95 24.91 32.93
CA LEU A 172 24.04 26.04 32.74
C LEU A 172 22.86 25.98 33.73
N HIS A 173 22.94 25.15 34.78
CA HIS A 173 21.84 24.83 35.66
C HIS A 173 21.61 25.65 36.95
N PRO A 174 22.15 26.87 37.17
CA PRO A 174 21.62 27.70 38.25
C PRO A 174 20.21 28.26 37.97
N GLY A 175 19.88 28.57 36.71
CA GLY A 175 18.66 29.30 36.36
C GLY A 175 17.40 28.44 36.16
N ALA A 176 17.55 27.23 35.62
CA ALA A 176 16.42 26.38 35.25
C ALA A 176 15.69 25.77 36.47
N GLU A 177 16.41 25.44 37.55
CA GLU A 177 15.79 25.01 38.80
C GLU A 177 15.04 26.16 39.50
N ALA A 178 15.60 27.38 39.48
CA ALA A 178 14.95 28.55 40.07
C ALA A 178 13.59 28.84 39.42
N ALA A 179 13.49 28.74 38.09
CA ALA A 179 12.24 28.91 37.36
C ALA A 179 11.20 27.83 37.69
N ARG A 180 11.63 26.56 37.80
CA ARG A 180 10.74 25.45 38.20
C ARG A 180 10.23 25.59 39.64
N ARG A 181 11.03 26.16 40.53
CA ARG A 181 10.63 26.43 41.93
C ARG A 181 9.58 27.54 42.02
N MET A 182 9.74 28.60 41.23
CA MET A 182 8.78 29.72 41.21
C MET A 182 7.40 29.29 40.68
N LEU A 183 7.36 28.44 39.65
CA LEU A 183 6.10 27.95 39.08
C LEU A 183 5.33 27.06 40.07
N ARG A 184 6.03 26.23 40.83
CA ARG A 184 5.41 25.33 41.82
C ARG A 184 4.76 26.09 42.97
N ASN A 185 5.48 27.06 43.53
CA ASN A 185 4.96 27.91 44.61
C ASN A 185 3.72 28.72 44.19
N ARG A 186 3.58 29.04 42.90
CA ARG A 186 2.41 29.75 42.38
C ARG A 186 1.17 28.87 42.31
N GLN A 187 1.34 27.60 41.92
CA GLN A 187 0.25 26.62 41.88
C GLN A 187 -0.26 26.32 43.30
N ASP A 188 0.67 26.15 44.26
CA ASP A 188 0.31 25.88 45.67
C ASP A 188 -0.47 27.06 46.30
N ALA A 189 -0.19 28.30 45.87
CA ALA A 189 -0.91 29.48 46.35
C ALA A 189 -2.32 29.63 45.76
N GLU A 190 -2.61 29.04 44.60
CA GLU A 190 -3.92 29.09 43.95
C GLU A 190 -4.88 27.99 44.48
N GLU A 191 -4.36 26.96 45.15
CA GLU A 191 -5.16 25.81 45.66
C GLU A 191 -5.56 25.91 47.14
N THR A 192 -5.22 27.00 47.85
CA THR A 192 -5.62 27.19 49.26
C THR A 192 -6.84 28.11 49.36
N PRO A 193 -8.04 27.60 49.73
CA PRO A 193 -9.29 28.38 49.82
C PRO A 193 -9.38 29.32 51.03
#